data_AF-A0A1S8C7Y9-F1
#
_entry.id   AF-A0A1S8C7Y9-F1
#
_cell.length_a   1.000
_cell.length_b   1.000
_cell.length_c   1.000
_cell.angle_alpha   90.00
_cell.angle_beta   90.00
_cell.angle_gamma   90.00
#
_symmetry.space_group_name_H-M   'P 1'
#
loop_
_entity.id
_entity.type
_entity.pdbx_description
1 polymer ?
#
loop_
_entity_poly.entity_id
_entity_poly.type
_entity_poly.pdbx_seq_one_letter_code
_entity_poly.pdbx_strand_id
1 'polypeptide(L)' 'MPLTRTQVLDHIETAFGNGPITSTQLRQAAADHGADTDVLVLLGALPERQFRGPRDLWPYLPDLPVGG' A
#
# COMPACT_ATOMS: atom_id res chain seq x y z
N MET A 1 -10.04 3.19 -14.83
CA MET A 1 -10.69 2.32 -13.83
C MET A 1 -10.35 2.90 -12.46
N PRO A 2 -11.29 2.98 -11.50
CA PRO A 2 -10.97 3.48 -10.16
C PRO A 2 -10.00 2.51 -9.47
N LEU A 3 -8.97 3.07 -8.84
CA LEU A 3 -8.03 2.31 -8.02
C LEU A 3 -8.79 1.62 -6.88
N THR A 4 -8.66 0.30 -6.76
CA THR A 4 -9.34 -0.48 -5.72
C THR A 4 -8.37 -0.85 -4.59
N ARG A 5 -8.90 -1.09 -3.39
CA ARG A 5 -8.10 -1.63 -2.28
C ARG A 5 -7.36 -2.90 -2.67
N THR A 6 -8.00 -3.78 -3.44
CA THR A 6 -7.42 -5.05 -3.88
C THR A 6 -6.22 -4.85 -4.80
N GLN A 7 -6.24 -3.87 -5.71
CA GLN A 7 -5.07 -3.53 -6.53
C GLN A 7 -3.90 -3.02 -5.68
N VAL A 8 -4.18 -2.13 -4.72
CA VAL A 8 -3.12 -1.66 -3.82
C VAL A 8 -2.52 -2.81 -3.01
N LEU A 9 -3.36 -3.76 -2.56
CA LEU A 9 -2.92 -4.97 -1.88
C LEU A 9 -2.03 -5.84 -2.77
N ASP A 10 -2.39 -6.05 -4.03
CA ASP A 10 -1.62 -6.85 -4.99
C ASP A 10 -0.19 -6.30 -5.18
N HIS A 11 -0.04 -4.97 -5.25
CA HIS A 11 1.26 -4.32 -5.41
C HIS A 11 2.15 -4.35 -4.16
N ILE A 12 1.59 -4.58 -2.97
CA ILE A 12 2.33 -4.52 -1.70
C ILE A 12 2.40 -5.86 -0.96
N GLU A 13 1.57 -6.83 -1.31
CA GLU A 13 1.53 -8.15 -0.65
C GLU A 13 2.90 -8.85 -0.75
N THR A 14 3.54 -8.74 -1.91
CA THR A 14 4.91 -9.22 -2.16
C THR A 14 5.93 -8.57 -1.22
N ALA A 15 5.75 -7.29 -0.87
CA ALA A 15 6.65 -6.57 0.01
C ALA A 15 6.61 -7.09 1.45
N PHE A 16 5.45 -7.56 1.91
CA PHE A 16 5.27 -8.13 3.26
C PHE A 16 5.81 -9.55 3.41
N GLY A 17 6.18 -10.24 2.31
CA GLY A 17 6.67 -11.62 2.34
C GLY A 17 7.95 -11.82 3.17
N ASN A 18 8.72 -10.76 3.40
CA ASN A 18 9.97 -10.79 4.16
C ASN A 18 9.85 -10.26 5.60
N GLY A 19 8.64 -9.96 6.08
CA GLY A 19 8.38 -9.46 7.43
C GLY A 19 7.79 -8.04 7.48
N PRO A 20 7.80 -7.39 8.65
CA PRO A 20 7.27 -6.04 8.81
C PRO A 20 8.04 -5.02 7.98
N ILE A 21 7.33 -4.12 7.29
CA ILE A 21 7.95 -3.11 6.42
C ILE A 21 7.52 -1.71 6.81
N THR A 22 8.35 -0.72 6.49
CA THR A 22 8.05 0.70 6.74
C THR A 22 7.25 1.33 5.61
N SER A 23 6.60 2.47 5.83
CA SER A 23 5.92 3.25 4.78
C SER A 23 6.84 3.58 3.60
N THR A 24 8.11 3.90 3.87
CA THR A 24 9.12 4.15 2.83
C THR A 24 9.40 2.91 1.99
N GLN A 25 9.58 1.75 2.62
CA GLN A 25 9.78 0.47 1.90
C GLN A 25 8.54 0.07 1.11
N LEU A 26 7.35 0.28 1.68
CA LEU A 26 6.07 0.03 1.04
C LEU A 26 5.90 0.89 -0.22
N ARG A 27 6.26 2.18 -0.14
CA ARG A 27 6.24 3.09 -1.28
C ARG A 27 7.25 2.68 -2.35
N GLN A 28 8.46 2.25 -1.96
CA GLN A 28 9.45 1.76 -2.92
C GLN A 28 8.97 0.49 -3.62
N ALA A 29 8.47 -0.49 -2.88
CA ALA A 29 7.94 -1.73 -3.45
C ALA A 29 6.76 -1.45 -4.40
N ALA A 30 5.84 -0.58 -4.02
CA ALA A 30 4.75 -0.16 -4.90
C ALA A 30 5.26 0.52 -6.19
N ALA A 31 6.30 1.37 -6.08
CA ALA A 31 6.90 2.01 -7.26
C ALA A 31 7.59 0.98 -8.18
N ASP A 32 8.31 0.02 -7.61
CA ASP A 32 8.96 -1.07 -8.35
C ASP A 32 7.94 -1.97 -9.06
N HIS A 33 6.74 -2.12 -8.48
CA HIS A 33 5.60 -2.84 -9.07
C HIS A 33 4.77 -2.00 -10.06
N GLY A 34 5.17 -0.76 -10.35
CA GLY A 34 4.50 0.11 -11.31
C GLY A 34 3.18 0.69 -10.81
N ALA A 35 3.03 0.86 -9.49
CA ALA A 35 1.84 1.47 -8.90
C ALA A 35 1.65 2.92 -9.38
N ASP A 36 0.39 3.32 -9.52
CA ASP A 36 0.00 4.67 -9.92
C ASP A 36 0.55 5.74 -8.97
N THR A 37 0.72 6.96 -9.50
CA THR A 37 1.25 8.09 -8.71
C THR A 37 0.39 8.37 -7.48
N ASP A 38 -0.94 8.21 -7.59
CA ASP A 38 -1.86 8.36 -6.46
C ASP A 38 -1.60 7.34 -5.35
N VAL A 39 -1.22 6.10 -5.70
CA VAL A 39 -0.82 5.08 -4.71
C VAL A 39 0.43 5.54 -3.98
N LEU A 40 1.44 6.01 -4.71
CA LEU A 40 2.71 6.45 -4.12
C LEU A 40 2.54 7.65 -3.20
N VAL A 41 1.67 8.60 -3.56
CA VAL A 41 1.32 9.76 -2.73
C VAL A 41 0.64 9.30 -1.46
N LEU A 42 -0.34 8.41 -1.57
CA LEU A 42 -1.06 7.88 -0.43
C LEU A 42 -0.15 7.06 0.51
N LEU A 43 0.75 6.23 -0.03
CA LEU A 43 1.72 5.47 0.76
C LEU A 43 2.75 6.39 1.43
N GLY A 44 3.08 7.52 0.80
CA GLY A 44 3.93 8.57 1.38
C GLY A 44 3.26 9.36 2.51
N ALA A 45 1.93 9.39 2.57
CA ALA A 45 1.17 10.04 3.64
C ALA A 45 1.00 9.15 4.89
N LEU A 46 1.40 7.88 4.83
CA LEU A 46 1.34 6.97 5.95
C LEU A 46 2.30 7.37 7.08
N PRO A 47 1.92 7.13 8.35
CA PRO A 47 2.85 7.36 9.47
C PRO A 47 4.11 6.51 9.30
N GLU A 48 5.26 7.07 9.68
CA GLU A 48 6.54 6.35 9.74
C GLU A 48 6.53 5.32 10.87
N ARG A 49 5.90 4.16 10.59
CA ARG A 49 5.85 2.99 11.46
C ARG A 49 6.06 1.73 10.63
N GLN A 50 6.32 0.63 11.34
CA GLN A 50 6.29 -0.68 10.72
C GLN A 50 4.84 -1.17 10.62
N PHE A 51 4.51 -1.67 9.45
CA PHE A 51 3.27 -2.37 9.15
C PHE A 51 3.59 -3.86 9.12
N ARG A 52 2.83 -4.65 9.87
CA ARG A 52 3.05 -6.12 9.93
C ARG A 52 2.35 -6.84 8.79
N GLY A 53 1.45 -6.15 8.11
CA GLY A 53 0.76 -6.69 6.96
C GLY A 53 -0.23 -5.69 6.37
N PRO A 54 -0.90 -6.11 5.29
CA PRO A 54 -1.75 -5.21 4.53
C PRO A 54 -2.98 -4.72 5.30
N ARG A 55 -3.44 -5.49 6.29
CA ARG A 55 -4.57 -5.10 7.15
C ARG A 55 -4.29 -3.86 8.00
N ASP A 56 -3.03 -3.63 8.36
CA ASP A 56 -2.63 -2.45 9.14
C ASP A 56 -2.78 -1.16 8.30
N LEU A 57 -2.86 -1.28 6.97
CA LEU A 57 -3.00 -0.15 6.05
C LEU A 57 -4.46 0.26 5.84
N TRP A 58 -5.43 -0.64 6.01
CA TRP A 58 -6.85 -0.34 5.76
C TRP A 58 -7.39 0.91 6.46
N PRO A 59 -7.04 1.21 7.73
CA PRO A 59 -7.48 2.45 8.38
C PRO A 59 -6.99 3.73 7.67
N TYR A 60 -5.90 3.62 6.91
CA TYR A 60 -5.27 4.71 6.18
C TYR A 60 -5.63 4.73 4.68
N LEU A 61 -6.48 3.80 4.23
CA LEU A 61 -7.02 3.70 2.87
C LEU A 61 -8.55 3.98 2.82
N PRO A 62 -9.09 5.01 3.49
CA PRO A 62 -10.54 5.19 3.61
C PRO A 62 -11.20 5.53 2.26
N ASP A 63 -10.51 6.28 1.39
CA ASP A 63 -11.02 6.76 0.10
C ASP A 63 -11.03 5.71 -1.02
N LEU A 64 -10.34 4.59 -0.83
CA LEU A 64 -10.33 3.55 -1.85
C LEU A 64 -11.58 2.68 -1.73
N PRO A 65 -12.37 2.53 -2.80
CA PRO A 65 -13.44 1.55 -2.81
C PRO A 65 -12.87 0.16 -2.50
N VAL A 66 -13.47 -0.53 -1.52
CA VAL A 66 -13.39 -1.99 -1.45
C VAL A 66 -14.05 -2.47 -2.74
N GLY A 67 -13.29 -3.10 -3.62
CA GLY A 67 -13.78 -3.50 -4.95
C GLY A 67 -15.11 -4.25 -4.86
N GLY A 68 -16.03 -3.89 -5.76
CA GLY A 68 -17.27 -4.62 -6.02
C GLY A 68 -17.09 -5.79 -6.96
#